data_AF-A0A1X6Y493-F1
#
_entry.id   AF-A0A1X6Y493-F1
#
_cell.length_a   1.000
_cell.length_b   1.000
_cell.length_c   1.000
_cell.angle_alpha   90.00
_cell.angle_beta   90.00
_cell.angle_gamma   90.00
#
_symmetry.space_group_name_H-M   'P 1'
#
loop_
_entity.id
_entity.type
_entity.pdbx_description
1 polymer ?
#
loop_
_entity_poly.entity_id
_entity_poly.type
_entity_poly.pdbx_seq_one_letter_code
_entity_poly.pdbx_strand_id
1 'polypeptide(L)' 'MGGATLSSTALDCVRRMLKGEAVTQEASGMSKGEWREFQGVIEG' A
#
# COMPACT_ATOMS: atom_id res chain seq x y z
N MET A 1 -15.89 11.04 -10.09
CA MET A 1 -14.54 10.44 -10.12
C MET A 1 -13.96 10.57 -8.72
N GLY A 2 -13.60 9.45 -8.07
CA GLY A 2 -13.15 9.45 -6.67
C GLY A 2 -12.14 8.33 -6.42
N GLY A 3 -11.07 8.30 -7.21
CA GLY A 3 -9.98 7.33 -7.05
C GLY A 3 -8.73 7.99 -6.48
N ALA A 4 -7.88 7.20 -5.83
CA ALA A 4 -6.54 7.59 -5.41
C ALA A 4 -5.50 7.07 -6.41
N THR A 5 -4.43 7.83 -6.62
CA THR A 5 -3.28 7.40 -7.41
C THR A 5 -2.28 6.71 -6.48
N LEU A 6 -1.83 5.52 -6.87
CA LEU A 6 -0.83 4.75 -6.12
C LEU A 6 0.47 4.66 -6.91
N SER A 7 1.60 4.63 -6.19
CA SER A 7 2.91 4.32 -6.79
C SER A 7 2.97 2.85 -7.24
N SER A 8 3.96 2.50 -8.06
CA SER A 8 4.21 1.11 -8.46
C SER A 8 4.42 0.19 -7.25
N THR A 9 5.21 0.64 -6.27
CA THR A 9 5.48 -0.10 -5.04
C THR A 9 4.21 -0.33 -4.21
N ALA A 10 3.34 0.68 -4.11
CA ALA A 10 2.05 0.53 -3.44
C ALA A 10 1.11 -0.43 -4.18
N LEU A 11 1.07 -0.39 -5.52
CA LEU A 11 0.31 -1.34 -6.33
C LEU A 11 0.78 -2.79 -6.13
N ASP A 12 2.08 -3.01 -6.00
CA ASP A 12 2.61 -4.35 -5.71
C ASP A 12 2.21 -4.84 -4.31
N CYS A 13 2.18 -3.96 -3.32
CA CYS A 13 1.64 -4.26 -1.98
C CYS A 13 0.16 -4.65 -2.07
N VAL A 14 -0.67 -3.90 -2.80
CA VAL A 14 -2.10 -4.23 -2.99
C VAL A 14 -2.27 -5.60 -3.64
N ARG A 15 -1.50 -5.91 -4.69
CA ARG A 15 -1.55 -7.23 -5.35
C ARG A 15 -1.22 -8.38 -4.41
N ARG A 16 -0.25 -8.19 -3.51
CA ARG A 16 0.13 -9.19 -2.49
C ARG A 16 -0.97 -9.33 -1.42
N MET A 17 -1.51 -8.23 -0.94
CA MET A 17 -2.64 -8.23 0.01
C MET A 17 -3.87 -8.95 -0.56
N LEU A 18 -4.20 -8.73 -1.83
CA LEU A 18 -5.30 -9.42 -2.53
C LEU A 18 -5.07 -10.93 -2.68
N LYS A 19 -3.81 -11.38 -2.68
CA LYS A 19 -3.45 -12.81 -2.65
C LYS A 19 -3.51 -13.40 -1.23
N GLY A 20 -3.85 -12.60 -0.23
CA GLY A 20 -3.90 -13.00 1.18
C GLY A 20 -2.54 -12.91 1.90
N GLU A 21 -1.53 -12.28 1.29
CA GLU A 21 -0.25 -12.06 1.97
C GLU A 21 -0.39 -10.96 3.02
N ALA A 22 0.14 -11.20 4.22
CA ALA A 22 0.34 -10.15 5.21
C ALA A 22 1.49 -9.24 4.75
N VAL A 23 1.16 -8.03 4.32
CA VAL A 23 2.15 -7.00 3.96
C VAL A 23 2.36 -6.09 5.16
N THR A 24 3.61 -5.97 5.61
CA THR A 24 4.03 -5.06 6.69
C THR A 24 4.79 -3.86 6.12
N GLN A 25 4.98 -2.83 6.93
CA GLN A 25 5.81 -1.67 6.55
C GLN A 25 7.21 -2.10 6.08
N GLU A 26 7.87 -2.97 6.83
CA GLU A 26 9.24 -3.40 6.59
C GLU A 26 9.36 -4.19 5.27
N ALA A 27 8.32 -4.96 4.92
CA ALA A 27 8.27 -5.77 3.71
C ALA A 27 7.63 -5.07 2.50
N SER A 28 7.20 -3.81 2.66
CA SER A 28 6.52 -3.03 1.61
C SER A 28 7.47 -2.37 0.63
N GLY A 29 8.73 -2.14 1.04
CA GLY A 29 9.69 -1.34 0.27
C GLY A 29 9.40 0.18 0.28
N MET A 30 8.38 0.62 1.02
CA MET A 30 8.04 2.03 1.21
C MET A 30 8.75 2.60 2.44
N SER A 31 9.07 3.89 2.42
CA SER A 31 9.49 4.61 3.62
C SER A 31 8.36 4.67 4.66
N LYS A 32 8.69 5.04 5.91
CA LYS A 32 7.68 5.16 6.97
C LYS A 32 6.56 6.16 6.64
N GLY A 33 6.88 7.23 5.91
CA GLY A 33 5.92 8.25 5.49
C GLY A 33 4.98 7.73 4.41
N GLU A 34 5.57 7.17 3.34
CA GLU A 34 4.81 6.56 2.24
C GLU A 34 3.91 5.42 2.72
N TRP A 35 4.38 4.60 3.66
CA TRP A 35 3.56 3.55 4.28
C TRP A 35 2.34 4.13 5.01
N ARG A 36 2.49 5.25 5.72
CA ARG A 36 1.38 5.91 6.41
C ARG A 36 0.35 6.45 5.42
N GLU A 37 0.80 7.08 4.33
CA GLU A 37 -0.09 7.57 3.28
C GLU A 37 -0.81 6.41 2.58
N PHE A 38 -0.11 5.32 2.29
CA PHE A 38 -0.68 4.10 1.72
C PHE A 38 -1.78 3.53 2.63
N GLN A 39 -1.51 3.34 3.92
CA GLN A 39 -2.51 2.86 4.87
C GLN A 39 -3.71 3.82 4.97
N GLY A 40 -3.49 5.13 4.95
CA GLY A 40 -4.56 6.12 4.92
C GLY A 40 -5.49 6.02 3.70
N VAL A 41 -4.98 5.51 2.56
CA VAL A 41 -5.80 5.22 1.37
C VAL A 41 -6.54 3.88 1.49
N ILE A 42 -5.94 2.88 2.13
CA ILE A 42 -6.52 1.53 2.24
C ILE A 42 -7.56 1.41 3.36
N GLU A 43 -7.36 2.13 4.46
CA GLU A 43 -8.23 2.09 5.65
C GLU A 43 -9.36 3.14 5.61
N GLY A 44 -9.30 4.10 4.68
CA GLY A 44 -10.32 5.14 4.49
C GLY A 44 -11.53 4.68 3.71
#